data_AF-A0A820NNG1-F1
#
_entry.id   AF-A0A820NNG1-F1
#
_cell.length_a   1.000
_cell.length_b   1.000
_cell.length_c   1.000
_cell.angle_alpha   90.00
_cell.angle_beta   90.00
_cell.angle_gamma   90.00
#
_symmetry.space_group_name_H-M   'P 1'
#
loop_
_entity.id
_entity.type
_entity.pdbx_description
1 polymer ?
#
loop_
_entity_poly.entity_id
_entity_poly.type
_entity_poly.pdbx_seq_one_letter_code
_entity_poly.pdbx_strand_id
1 'polypeptide(L)'
;MFNQDMSHHKACFELLPNEILIEFFQYFDAQELFQAFYKLNIRFNTLIQSFHHLKLVFYLNKMITNVINNNDIYTLRVDSGINVNLTQFSNIRHLKLEWPSNQELQQLCSNVLPYLEQLNLVYIDIFPTNNGLMCLPSL
;
A
#
# COMPACT_ATOMS: atom_id res chain seq x y z
N MET A 1 -32.79 33.72 -1.55
CA MET A 1 -31.69 33.42 -0.60
C MET A 1 -30.90 32.28 -1.22
N PHE A 2 -29.90 32.63 -2.04
CA PHE A 2 -29.05 31.67 -2.75
C PHE A 2 -27.93 31.24 -1.81
N ASN A 3 -28.01 30.03 -1.27
CA ASN A 3 -26.84 29.38 -0.67
C ASN A 3 -26.15 28.59 -1.77
N GLN A 4 -25.18 29.23 -2.42
CA GLN A 4 -24.28 28.58 -3.34
C GLN A 4 -23.07 28.13 -2.52
N ASP A 5 -23.13 26.91 -1.98
CA ASP A 5 -21.95 26.20 -1.50
C ASP A 5 -21.09 25.90 -2.74
N MET A 6 -20.19 26.82 -3.08
CA MET A 6 -19.07 26.54 -3.98
C MET A 6 -18.08 25.63 -3.23
N SER A 7 -18.44 24.36 -3.08
CA SER A 7 -17.43 23.35 -2.84
C SER A 7 -16.57 23.28 -4.10
N HIS A 8 -15.26 23.47 -3.93
CA HIS A 8 -14.27 23.30 -4.98
C HIS A 8 -14.34 21.87 -5.53
N HIS A 9 -15.26 21.63 -6.46
CA HIS A 9 -15.28 20.42 -7.27
C HIS A 9 -14.05 20.51 -8.17
N LYS A 10 -12.96 19.86 -7.73
CA LYS A 10 -11.88 19.52 -8.64
C LYS A 10 -12.50 18.69 -9.75
N ALA A 11 -12.54 19.25 -10.95
CA ALA A 11 -12.88 18.51 -12.14
C ALA A 11 -11.78 17.45 -12.33
N CYS A 12 -12.11 16.21 -11.99
CA CYS A 12 -11.26 15.07 -12.25
C CYS A 12 -11.57 14.58 -13.67
N PHE A 13 -10.53 14.47 -14.50
CA PHE A 13 -10.67 14.01 -15.88
C PHE A 13 -11.29 12.60 -15.94
N GLU A 14 -11.04 11.78 -14.92
CA GLU A 14 -11.55 10.42 -14.77
C GLU A 14 -13.07 10.34 -14.51
N LEU A 15 -13.71 11.47 -14.19
CA LEU A 15 -15.15 11.55 -13.92
C LEU A 15 -15.97 12.06 -15.12
N LEU A 16 -15.31 12.38 -16.25
CA LEU A 16 -16.01 12.80 -17.45
C LEU A 16 -16.80 11.62 -18.05
N PRO A 17 -18.05 11.85 -18.51
CA PRO A 17 -18.79 10.84 -19.25
C PRO A 17 -18.04 10.40 -20.52
N ASN A 18 -18.21 9.14 -20.91
CA ASN A 18 -17.53 8.57 -22.07
C ASN A 18 -17.84 9.34 -23.36
N GLU A 19 -19.05 9.86 -23.50
CA GLU A 19 -19.49 10.66 -24.65
C GLU A 19 -18.62 11.90 -24.84
N ILE A 20 -18.26 12.56 -23.73
CA ILE A 20 -17.39 13.75 -23.75
C ILE A 20 -15.95 13.36 -24.10
N LEU A 21 -15.45 12.25 -23.55
CA LEU A 21 -14.11 11.75 -23.86
C LEU A 21 -13.99 11.37 -25.35
N ILE A 22 -15.02 10.73 -25.91
CA ILE A 22 -15.08 10.38 -27.33
C ILE A 22 -15.08 11.64 -28.20
N GLU A 23 -15.86 12.66 -27.82
CA GLU A 23 -15.92 13.93 -28.56
C GLU A 23 -14.56 14.67 -28.54
N PHE A 24 -13.78 14.57 -27.46
CA PHE A 24 -12.42 15.12 -27.46
C PHE A 24 -11.43 14.27 -28.26
N PHE A 25 -11.49 12.94 -28.13
CA PHE A 25 -10.53 12.04 -28.74
C PHE A 25 -10.72 11.86 -30.25
N GLN A 26 -11.89 12.18 -30.80
CA GLN A 26 -12.12 12.16 -32.25
C GLN A 26 -11.21 13.12 -33.04
N TYR A 27 -10.65 14.14 -32.37
CA TYR A 27 -9.75 15.11 -32.99
C TYR A 27 -8.29 14.65 -33.02
N PHE A 28 -7.97 13.51 -32.42
CA PHE A 28 -6.63 12.94 -32.37
C PHE A 28 -6.55 11.66 -33.21
N ASP A 29 -5.39 11.41 -33.79
CA ASP A 29 -5.12 10.12 -34.40
C ASP A 29 -5.05 9.02 -33.32
N ALA A 30 -5.70 7.88 -33.58
CA ALA A 30 -5.81 6.80 -32.60
C ALA A 30 -4.45 6.20 -32.22
N GLN A 31 -3.50 6.14 -33.15
CA GLN A 31 -2.15 5.66 -32.90
C GLN A 31 -1.37 6.64 -32.02
N GLU A 32 -1.50 7.95 -32.28
CA GLU A 32 -0.89 8.99 -31.45
C GLU A 32 -1.45 8.99 -30.02
N LEU A 33 -2.77 8.87 -29.89
CA LEU A 33 -3.46 8.80 -28.59
C LEU A 33 -2.98 7.57 -27.79
N PHE A 34 -2.96 6.40 -28.42
CA PHE A 34 -2.47 5.17 -27.79
C PHE A 34 -1.01 5.31 -27.34
N GLN A 35 -0.14 5.85 -28.19
CA GLN A 35 1.26 6.07 -27.84
C GLN A 35 1.42 7.06 -26.68
N ALA A 36 0.60 8.12 -26.64
CA ALA A 36 0.63 9.10 -25.57
C ALA A 36 0.29 8.46 -24.21
N PHE A 37 -0.81 7.70 -24.13
CA PHE A 37 -1.18 6.98 -22.91
C PHE A 37 -0.16 5.92 -22.53
N TYR A 38 0.38 5.17 -23.49
CA TYR A 38 1.42 4.18 -23.22
C TYR A 38 2.68 4.82 -22.62
N LYS A 39 3.19 5.90 -23.24
CA LYS A 39 4.36 6.64 -22.73
C LYS A 39 4.08 7.29 -21.37
N LEU A 40 2.87 7.78 -21.15
CA LEU A 40 2.45 8.35 -19.87
C LEU A 40 2.45 7.29 -18.76
N ASN A 41 1.89 6.10 -19.05
CA ASN A 41 1.91 4.96 -18.13
C ASN A 41 3.34 4.51 -17.81
N ILE A 42 4.23 4.43 -18.81
CA ILE A 42 5.66 4.13 -18.56
C ILE A 42 6.26 5.18 -17.64
N ARG A 43 6.07 6.47 -17.92
CA ARG A 43 6.62 7.55 -17.09
C ARG A 43 6.10 7.50 -15.67
N PHE A 44 4.81 7.26 -15.45
CA PHE A 44 4.26 7.08 -14.12
C PHE A 44 4.86 5.86 -13.42
N ASN A 45 4.98 4.73 -14.10
CA ASN A 45 5.61 3.54 -13.53
C ASN A 45 7.07 3.80 -13.15
N THR A 46 7.85 4.44 -14.03
CA THR A 46 9.24 4.82 -13.74
C THR A 46 9.32 5.80 -12.58
N LEU A 47 8.41 6.78 -12.52
CA LEU A 47 8.38 7.77 -11.43
C LEU A 47 8.02 7.10 -10.10
N ILE A 48 7.03 6.21 -10.10
CA ILE A 48 6.65 5.40 -8.94
C ILE A 48 7.83 4.54 -8.49
N GLN A 49 8.50 3.86 -9.42
CA GLN A 49 9.68 3.03 -9.14
C GLN A 49 10.89 3.84 -8.67
N SER A 50 11.04 5.09 -9.11
CA SER A 50 12.18 5.94 -8.72
C SER A 50 12.06 6.52 -7.31
N PHE A 51 10.85 6.51 -6.72
CA PHE A 51 10.70 6.87 -5.32
C PHE A 51 11.12 5.70 -4.42
N HIS A 52 12.36 5.73 -3.94
CA HIS A 52 12.88 4.84 -2.88
C HIS A 52 12.12 4.96 -1.54
N HIS A 53 11.20 5.93 -1.43
CA HIS A 53 10.41 6.21 -0.24
C HIS A 53 8.91 6.10 -0.51
N LEU A 54 8.50 5.48 -1.63
CA LEU A 54 7.09 5.26 -1.88
C LEU A 54 6.54 4.37 -0.77
N LYS A 55 5.83 5.02 0.14
CA LYS A 55 5.21 4.41 1.30
C LYS A 55 3.99 3.64 0.79
N LEU A 56 4.22 2.48 0.20
CA LEU A 56 3.14 1.59 -0.18
C LEU A 56 2.57 0.95 1.07
N VAL A 57 1.67 1.65 1.77
CA VAL A 57 0.99 1.09 2.93
C VAL A 57 -0.02 0.07 2.42
N PHE A 58 0.41 -1.18 2.41
CA PHE A 58 -0.49 -2.29 2.18
C PHE A 58 -1.35 -2.51 3.43
N TYR A 59 -2.66 -2.65 3.25
CA TYR A 59 -3.59 -3.03 4.32
C TYR A 59 -4.15 -4.38 3.95
N LEU A 60 -3.69 -5.42 4.64
CA LEU A 60 -3.94 -6.79 4.22
C LEU A 60 -5.43 -7.19 4.31
N ASN A 61 -6.22 -6.45 5.10
CA ASN A 61 -7.69 -6.53 5.16
C ASN A 61 -8.37 -6.19 3.82
N LYS A 62 -7.77 -5.28 3.03
CA LYS A 62 -8.32 -4.80 1.76
C LYS A 62 -7.53 -5.43 0.62
N MET A 63 -7.84 -6.68 0.31
CA MET A 63 -7.29 -7.33 -0.89
C MET A 63 -7.64 -6.54 -2.15
N ILE A 64 -6.70 -5.73 -2.61
CA ILE A 64 -6.61 -5.27 -3.99
C ILE A 64 -5.27 -5.77 -4.55
N THR A 65 -5.38 -6.99 -5.09
CA THR A 65 -4.77 -7.53 -6.30
C THR A 65 -3.28 -7.28 -6.60
N ASN A 66 -2.55 -8.40 -6.74
CA ASN A 66 -1.54 -8.87 -7.74
C ASN A 66 -0.76 -7.91 -8.68
N VAL A 67 -0.94 -6.59 -8.62
CA VAL A 67 -0.31 -5.61 -9.53
C VAL A 67 1.03 -5.13 -8.98
N ILE A 68 1.26 -5.27 -7.68
CA ILE A 68 2.43 -4.72 -7.01
C ILE A 68 3.42 -5.85 -6.75
N ASN A 69 4.65 -5.68 -7.23
CA ASN A 69 5.75 -6.56 -6.89
C ASN A 69 6.10 -6.35 -5.41
N ASN A 70 6.16 -7.44 -4.63
CA ASN A 70 6.44 -7.36 -3.19
C ASN A 70 7.80 -6.73 -2.86
N ASN A 71 8.74 -6.74 -3.81
CA ASN A 71 10.03 -6.07 -3.68
C ASN A 71 9.94 -4.54 -3.75
N ASP A 72 8.83 -3.98 -4.20
CA ASP A 72 8.64 -2.52 -4.25
C ASP A 72 8.03 -1.97 -2.93
N ILE A 73 7.77 -2.85 -1.95
CA ILE A 73 7.08 -2.53 -0.71
C ILE A 73 8.09 -2.12 0.37
N TYR A 74 8.13 -0.82 0.65
CA TYR A 74 8.99 -0.25 1.70
C TYR A 74 8.33 -0.20 3.08
N THR A 75 7.00 -0.07 3.15
CA THR A 75 6.27 0.05 4.41
C THR A 75 5.09 -0.92 4.45
N LEU A 76 5.18 -2.00 5.22
CA LEU A 76 4.09 -2.97 5.34
C LEU A 76 3.29 -2.72 6.61
N ARG A 77 1.96 -2.70 6.51
CA ARG A 77 1.05 -2.70 7.66
C ARG A 77 0.15 -3.92 7.63
N VAL A 78 0.29 -4.79 8.62
CA VAL A 78 -0.54 -5.98 8.76
C VAL A 78 -1.57 -5.70 9.84
N ASP A 79 -2.84 -5.74 9.45
CA ASP A 79 -3.97 -5.62 10.38
C ASP A 79 -4.22 -6.97 11.06
N SER A 80 -4.86 -6.93 12.24
CA SER A 80 -5.09 -8.11 13.08
C SER A 80 -5.84 -9.23 12.36
N GLY A 81 -5.37 -10.47 12.55
CA GLY A 81 -6.08 -11.68 12.13
C GLY A 81 -5.71 -12.20 10.74
N ILE A 82 -4.65 -11.70 10.13
CA ILE A 82 -4.18 -12.21 8.84
C ILE A 82 -2.75 -12.70 8.94
N ASN A 83 -2.51 -13.95 8.54
CA ASN A 83 -1.19 -14.55 8.54
C ASN A 83 -0.43 -14.11 7.28
N VAL A 84 0.65 -13.36 7.48
CA VAL A 84 1.50 -12.88 6.40
C VAL A 84 2.83 -13.62 6.38
N ASN A 85 3.23 -14.06 5.19
CA ASN A 85 4.58 -14.53 4.96
C ASN A 85 5.50 -13.33 4.67
N LEU A 86 6.14 -12.81 5.71
CA LEU A 86 7.06 -11.66 5.64
C LEU A 86 8.27 -11.94 4.73
N THR A 87 8.60 -13.21 4.46
CA THR A 87 9.70 -13.58 3.54
C THR A 87 9.48 -13.14 2.09
N GLN A 88 8.23 -12.80 1.73
CA GLN A 88 7.92 -12.33 0.39
C GLN A 88 8.30 -10.85 0.16
N PHE A 89 8.61 -10.10 1.22
CA PHE A 89 8.82 -8.66 1.18
C PHE A 89 10.24 -8.29 1.59
N SER A 90 11.20 -8.61 0.73
CA SER A 90 12.64 -8.50 1.02
C SER A 90 13.14 -7.06 1.25
N ASN A 91 12.42 -6.05 0.76
CA ASN A 91 12.82 -4.63 0.81
C ASN A 91 12.08 -3.80 1.86
N ILE A 92 11.36 -4.43 2.80
CA ILE A 92 10.69 -3.68 3.86
C ILE A 92 11.71 -2.95 4.72
N ARG A 93 11.45 -1.66 4.92
CA ARG A 93 12.18 -0.79 5.86
C ARG A 93 11.33 -0.43 7.06
N HIS A 94 10.01 -0.31 6.89
CA HIS A 94 9.09 -0.02 7.98
C HIS A 94 8.01 -1.10 8.08
N LEU A 95 7.93 -1.78 9.21
CA LEU A 95 6.92 -2.81 9.45
C LEU A 95 6.03 -2.40 10.61
N LYS A 96 4.71 -2.42 10.40
CA LYS A 96 3.73 -2.31 11.47
C LYS A 96 2.89 -3.59 11.51
N LEU A 97 2.96 -4.32 12.61
CA LEU A 97 2.11 -5.49 12.85
C LEU A 97 1.11 -5.16 13.95
N GLU A 98 -0.17 -5.33 13.66
CA GLU A 98 -1.23 -5.25 14.66
C GLU A 98 -1.64 -6.67 15.02
N TRP A 99 -1.44 -7.05 16.29
CA TRP A 99 -1.72 -8.39 16.82
C TRP A 99 -1.01 -9.52 16.05
N PRO A 100 0.34 -9.48 15.96
CA PRO A 100 1.10 -10.49 15.24
C PRO A 100 0.93 -11.87 15.87
N SER A 101 0.78 -12.88 15.03
CA SER A 101 0.86 -14.28 15.42
C SER A 101 2.29 -14.67 15.82
N ASN A 102 2.43 -15.73 16.62
CA ASN A 102 3.76 -16.26 16.97
C ASN A 102 4.59 -16.64 15.73
N GLN A 103 3.95 -17.04 14.63
CA GLN A 103 4.62 -17.35 13.36
C GLN A 103 5.22 -16.10 12.72
N GLU A 104 4.51 -14.97 12.74
CA GLU A 104 5.01 -13.70 12.22
C GLU A 104 6.15 -13.16 13.09
N LEU A 105 6.05 -13.30 14.41
CA LEU A 105 7.13 -12.95 15.33
C LEU A 105 8.39 -13.78 15.08
N GLN A 106 8.25 -15.08 14.82
CA GLN A 106 9.38 -15.94 14.47
C GLN A 106 10.04 -15.53 13.14
N GLN A 107 9.26 -15.02 12.18
CA GLN A 107 9.78 -14.51 10.92
C GLN A 107 10.57 -13.20 11.08
N LEU A 108 10.35 -12.43 12.16
CA LEU A 108 11.18 -11.25 12.45
C LEU A 108 12.61 -11.64 12.86
N CYS A 109 12.77 -12.81 13.49
CA CYS A 109 14.06 -13.28 14.01
C CYS A 109 14.96 -13.92 12.94
N SER A 110 14.46 -14.19 11.73
CA SER A 110 15.11 -15.09 10.77
C SER A 110 15.95 -14.42 9.68
N ASN A 111 16.51 -13.22 9.92
CA ASN A 111 17.21 -12.41 8.89
C ASN A 111 16.35 -12.12 7.64
N VAL A 112 15.04 -12.30 7.74
CA VAL A 112 14.10 -12.19 6.63
C VAL A 112 13.93 -10.74 6.14
N LEU A 113 14.14 -9.77 7.03
CA LEU A 113 13.96 -8.35 6.76
C LEU A 113 15.32 -7.63 6.92
N PRO A 114 16.27 -7.84 5.99
CA PRO A 114 17.65 -7.36 6.14
C PRO A 114 17.76 -5.83 6.13
N TYR A 115 16.76 -5.13 5.59
CA TYR A 115 16.73 -3.68 5.47
C TYR A 115 15.75 -3.00 6.45
N LEU A 116 15.27 -3.72 7.47
CA LEU A 116 14.29 -3.18 8.42
C LEU A 116 14.90 -2.05 9.27
N GLU A 117 14.35 -0.86 9.14
CA GLU A 117 14.75 0.36 9.87
C GLU A 117 13.79 0.65 11.04
N GLN A 118 12.50 0.33 10.89
CA GLN A 118 11.49 0.55 11.93
C GLN A 118 10.54 -0.64 12.06
N LEU A 119 10.32 -1.06 13.30
CA LEU A 119 9.34 -2.06 13.68
C LEU A 119 8.35 -1.46 14.68
N ASN A 120 7.06 -1.58 14.41
CA ASN A 120 6.00 -1.17 15.30
C ASN A 120 5.05 -2.35 15.55
N LEU A 121 5.04 -2.86 16.78
CA LEU A 121 4.14 -3.92 17.20
C LEU A 121 3.04 -3.31 18.06
N VAL A 122 1.79 -3.50 17.64
CA VAL A 122 0.62 -3.07 18.39
C VAL A 122 -0.07 -4.31 18.95
N TYR A 123 0.02 -4.49 20.26
CA TYR A 123 -0.80 -5.43 21.01
C TYR A 123 -1.92 -4.64 21.67
N ILE A 124 -3.15 -5.14 21.60
CA ILE A 124 -4.17 -4.71 22.54
C ILE A 124 -4.20 -5.79 23.60
N ASP A 125 -3.85 -5.42 24.84
CA ASP A 125 -4.06 -6.27 26.00
C ASP A 125 -5.57 -6.52 26.11
N ILE A 126 -6.05 -7.64 25.60
CA ILE A 126 -7.25 -8.24 26.18
C ILE A 126 -6.76 -8.78 27.51
N PHE A 127 -6.88 -8.01 28.59
CA PHE A 127 -6.60 -8.48 29.94
C PHE A 127 -7.24 -9.87 30.12
N PRO A 128 -6.46 -10.97 30.18
CA PRO A 128 -6.97 -12.18 30.76
C PRO A 128 -6.92 -11.93 32.26
N THR A 129 -8.08 -11.95 32.91
CA THR A 129 -8.13 -12.06 34.36
C THR A 129 -7.26 -13.25 34.79
N ASN A 130 -6.14 -12.90 35.43
CA ASN A 130 -5.25 -13.73 36.25
C ASN A 130 -4.53 -14.92 35.58
N ASN A 131 -3.19 -14.85 35.74
CA ASN A 131 -2.20 -15.93 35.81
C ASN A 131 -1.61 -16.42 34.49
N GLY A 132 -0.43 -15.90 34.16
CA GLY A 132 0.49 -16.52 33.22
C GLY A 132 1.49 -15.53 32.64
N LEU A 133 2.61 -15.34 33.34
CA LEU A 133 3.79 -14.62 32.82
C LEU A 133 4.20 -15.23 31.47
N MET A 134 4.19 -14.45 30.39
CA MET A 134 5.00 -14.72 29.21
C MET A 134 6.06 -13.63 29.07
N CYS A 135 7.31 -14.08 29.10
CA CYS A 135 8.49 -13.26 28.87
C CYS A 135 8.50 -12.76 27.43
N LEU A 136 8.66 -11.44 27.26
CA LEU A 136 9.17 -10.87 26.02
C LEU A 136 10.65 -11.25 25.88
N PRO A 137 11.15 -11.62 24.68
CA PRO A 137 12.59 -11.70 24.46
C PRO A 137 13.15 -10.27 24.45
N SER A 138 14.19 -10.05 25.24
CA SER A 138 14.99 -8.83 25.24
C SER A 138 15.66 -8.62 23.89
N LEU A 139 15.43 -7.43 23.31
CA LEU A 139 16.14 -6.87 22.14
C LEU A 139 17.65 -6.78 22.36
#